data_AF-A0A9R0EGF7-F1
#
_entry.id   AF-A0A9R0EGF7-F1
#
_cell.length_a   1.000
_cell.length_b   1.000
_cell.length_c   1.000
_cell.angle_alpha   90.00
_cell.angle_beta   90.00
_cell.angle_gamma   90.00
#
_symmetry.space_group_name_H-M   'P 1'
#
loop_
_entity.id
_entity.type
_entity.pdbx_description
1 polymer ?
#
loop_
_entity_poly.entity_id
_entity_poly.type
_entity_poly.pdbx_seq_one_letter_code
_entity_poly.pdbx_strand_id
1 'polypeptide(L)'
;MQRKAEPDDVVTLQDVKDVVLFTAPIKILKPYLINLLHLPATERILRALIFYCQYHLQTSDTMNNRTIELMTKIRTERSVEVEMHYMDNLEDLRLLVAKEYSNLINGSGEFAKFHHMGPSKKMRSMNRKESFLFETFVRMSIQIIWIALGRKSFDEIELEVHRMFKSDLFNSAEHKLTGDKKIVPRTPHERQVLIGHCIVKKYKVDMMSPLINEVHCSKRNIDHRMFGLGIVQYPRLSSRLTYMECALSMPENLLQQSHISLGILGLARARFDILLREVCREPEASSSNLNKSSSRSTKSATSRKKSTLGQAPMYSSIELPPRGSDEYDELPSEFPTESYPRKPCDDKQRRKWLRRYQRIVNKHRAHSSR
;
A
#
# COMPACT_ATOMS: atom_id res chain seq x y z
N MET A 1 12.76 19.47 -5.49
CA MET A 1 13.50 18.19 -5.36
C MET A 1 12.80 17.06 -6.08
N GLN A 2 11.50 17.23 -6.37
CA GLN A 2 10.73 16.53 -7.38
C GLN A 2 11.32 16.74 -8.79
N ARG A 3 11.07 15.79 -9.69
CA ARG A 3 11.38 15.93 -11.13
C ARG A 3 10.46 16.97 -11.77
N LYS A 4 10.92 17.59 -12.87
CA LYS A 4 10.07 18.48 -13.67
C LYS A 4 9.02 17.61 -14.36
N ALA A 5 7.77 18.08 -14.37
CA ALA A 5 6.70 17.40 -15.07
C ALA A 5 6.87 17.64 -16.57
N GLU A 6 6.99 16.55 -17.33
CA GLU A 6 6.93 16.56 -18.79
C GLU A 6 5.45 16.43 -19.25
N PRO A 7 5.11 16.77 -20.51
CA PRO A 7 3.72 16.77 -20.99
C PRO A 7 3.02 15.41 -20.85
N ASP A 8 3.73 14.33 -21.12
CA ASP A 8 3.24 12.94 -21.02
C ASP A 8 3.69 12.25 -19.72
N ASP A 9 3.97 13.05 -18.70
CA ASP A 9 4.45 12.53 -17.43
C ASP A 9 3.32 11.94 -16.58
N VAL A 10 3.61 10.83 -15.91
CA VAL A 10 2.68 10.12 -15.02
C VAL A 10 3.18 10.13 -13.58
N VAL A 11 2.30 9.97 -12.60
CA VAL A 11 2.74 9.84 -11.19
C VAL A 11 3.42 8.48 -10.99
N THR A 12 4.66 8.51 -10.52
CA THR A 12 5.43 7.30 -10.21
C THR A 12 5.46 6.99 -8.72
N LEU A 13 5.78 5.76 -8.33
CA LEU A 13 6.02 5.44 -6.92
C LEU A 13 7.17 6.27 -6.34
N GLN A 14 8.16 6.63 -7.17
CA GLN A 14 9.26 7.49 -6.75
C GLN A 14 8.78 8.91 -6.39
N ASP A 15 7.81 9.46 -7.12
CA ASP A 15 7.19 10.76 -6.78
C ASP A 15 6.51 10.70 -5.40
N VAL A 16 5.80 9.61 -5.10
CA VAL A 16 5.16 9.40 -3.79
C VAL A 16 6.21 9.27 -2.68
N LYS A 17 7.23 8.43 -2.87
CA LYS A 17 8.36 8.29 -1.94
C LYS A 17 9.04 9.64 -1.66
N ASP A 18 9.24 10.44 -2.70
CA ASP A 18 9.84 11.76 -2.59
C ASP A 18 9.02 12.71 -1.71
N VAL A 19 7.69 12.71 -1.87
CA VAL A 19 6.80 13.53 -1.02
C VAL A 19 6.89 13.08 0.43
N VAL A 20 6.84 11.77 0.70
CA VAL A 20 6.92 11.24 2.07
C VAL A 20 8.28 11.55 2.70
N LEU A 21 9.38 11.35 1.97
CA LEU A 21 10.72 11.73 2.42
C LEU A 21 10.86 13.24 2.64
N PHE A 22 10.12 14.05 1.88
CA PHE A 22 10.14 15.50 2.00
C PHE A 22 9.47 15.97 3.28
N THR A 23 8.36 15.33 3.65
CA THR A 23 7.57 15.66 4.85
C THR A 23 8.01 14.89 6.10
N ALA A 24 8.90 13.91 5.97
CA ALA A 24 9.37 13.10 7.09
C ALA A 24 10.13 13.95 8.14
N PRO A 25 9.88 13.74 9.45
CA PRO A 25 10.67 14.36 10.49
C PRO A 25 12.16 14.01 10.39
N ILE A 26 13.03 15.00 10.62
CA ILE A 26 14.49 14.85 10.50
C ILE A 26 15.03 13.75 11.42
N LYS A 27 14.38 13.54 12.58
CA LYS A 27 14.76 12.50 13.54
C LYS A 27 14.68 11.08 12.96
N ILE A 28 13.72 10.82 12.07
CA ILE A 28 13.53 9.50 11.44
C ILE A 28 14.24 9.38 10.08
N LEU A 29 14.49 10.51 9.42
CA LEU A 29 15.18 10.56 8.13
C LEU A 29 16.67 10.26 8.32
N LYS A 30 17.07 8.99 8.21
CA LYS A 30 18.46 8.53 8.32
C LYS A 30 18.97 7.93 7.00
N PRO A 31 20.28 7.90 6.74
CA PRO A 31 20.83 7.36 5.49
C PRO A 31 20.39 5.92 5.21
N TYR A 32 20.29 5.08 6.23
CA TYR A 32 19.85 3.70 6.07
C TYR A 32 18.39 3.61 5.59
N LEU A 33 17.50 4.49 6.05
CA LEU A 33 16.09 4.52 5.63
C LEU A 33 16.00 4.96 4.17
N ILE A 34 16.75 5.98 3.80
CA ILE A 34 16.84 6.46 2.42
C ILE A 34 17.33 5.31 1.52
N ASN A 35 18.38 4.60 1.92
CA ASN A 35 18.88 3.47 1.14
C ASN A 35 17.86 2.33 1.03
N LEU A 36 17.18 1.98 2.13
CA LEU A 36 16.15 0.95 2.15
C LEU A 36 15.01 1.28 1.16
N LEU A 37 14.45 2.50 1.24
CA LEU A 37 13.32 2.92 0.39
C LEU A 37 13.64 3.01 -1.11
N HIS A 38 14.92 3.02 -1.48
CA HIS A 38 15.35 3.02 -2.88
C HIS A 38 15.71 1.62 -3.39
N LEU A 39 15.65 0.56 -2.56
CA LEU A 39 15.85 -0.81 -3.06
C LEU A 39 14.69 -1.24 -3.96
N PRO A 40 14.95 -1.85 -5.12
CA PRO A 40 13.94 -2.52 -5.96
C PRO A 40 13.02 -3.46 -5.17
N ALA A 41 13.57 -4.28 -4.26
CA ALA A 41 12.76 -5.13 -3.38
C ALA A 41 11.79 -4.35 -2.49
N THR A 42 12.17 -3.15 -2.03
CA THR A 42 11.26 -2.28 -1.26
C THR A 42 10.17 -1.68 -2.15
N GLU A 43 10.46 -1.38 -3.42
CA GLU A 43 9.41 -0.95 -4.36
C GLU A 43 8.35 -2.03 -4.55
N ARG A 44 8.74 -3.30 -4.67
CA ARG A 44 7.79 -4.42 -4.78
C ARG A 44 6.91 -4.55 -3.54
N ILE A 45 7.49 -4.48 -2.33
CA ILE A 45 6.70 -4.49 -1.08
C ILE A 45 5.71 -3.32 -1.06
N LEU A 46 6.15 -2.10 -1.41
CA LEU A 46 5.30 -0.92 -1.39
C LEU A 46 4.17 -1.01 -2.42
N ARG A 47 4.43 -1.51 -3.62
CA ARG A 47 3.38 -1.74 -4.63
C ARG A 47 2.39 -2.80 -4.18
N ALA A 48 2.87 -3.93 -3.64
CA ALA A 48 2.01 -4.96 -3.07
C ALA A 48 1.12 -4.42 -1.95
N LEU A 49 1.68 -3.56 -1.08
CA LEU A 49 0.92 -2.91 -0.01
C LEU A 49 -0.13 -1.92 -0.53
N ILE A 50 0.21 -1.08 -1.52
CA ILE A 50 -0.76 -0.16 -2.13
C ILE A 50 -1.89 -0.96 -2.78
N PHE A 51 -1.54 -2.03 -3.50
CA PHE A 51 -2.48 -2.90 -4.18
C PHE A 51 -3.43 -3.58 -3.19
N TYR A 52 -2.86 -4.17 -2.14
CA TYR A 52 -3.62 -4.76 -1.05
C TYR A 52 -4.54 -3.75 -0.35
N CYS A 53 -4.00 -2.62 0.10
CA CYS A 53 -4.78 -1.64 0.86
C CYS A 53 -5.89 -1.02 0.01
N GLN A 54 -5.67 -0.77 -1.28
CA GLN A 54 -6.73 -0.30 -2.17
C GLN A 54 -7.89 -1.30 -2.24
N TYR A 55 -7.58 -2.58 -2.47
CA TYR A 55 -8.60 -3.63 -2.55
C TYR A 55 -9.26 -3.89 -1.18
N HIS A 56 -8.51 -3.78 -0.08
CA HIS A 56 -9.05 -3.88 1.28
C HIS A 56 -10.07 -2.77 1.56
N LEU A 57 -9.75 -1.52 1.26
CA LEU A 57 -10.69 -0.41 1.46
C LEU A 57 -11.96 -0.58 0.60
N GLN A 58 -11.79 -0.96 -0.67
CA GLN A 58 -12.92 -1.27 -1.57
C GLN A 58 -13.82 -2.39 -1.01
N THR A 59 -13.20 -3.46 -0.50
CA THR A 59 -13.91 -4.58 0.10
C THR A 59 -14.59 -4.17 1.41
N SER A 60 -13.92 -3.39 2.25
CA SER A 60 -14.48 -2.88 3.50
C SER A 60 -15.72 -2.01 3.26
N ASP A 61 -15.65 -1.07 2.31
CA ASP A 61 -16.80 -0.26 1.89
C ASP A 61 -17.95 -1.12 1.39
N THR A 62 -17.64 -2.12 0.56
CA THR A 62 -18.63 -3.08 0.03
C THR A 62 -19.28 -3.88 1.16
N MET A 63 -18.50 -4.39 2.11
CA MET A 63 -19.02 -5.17 3.24
C MET A 63 -19.83 -4.32 4.21
N ASN A 64 -19.45 -3.05 4.41
CA ASN A 64 -20.23 -2.11 5.22
C ASN A 64 -21.60 -1.84 4.59
N ASN A 65 -21.64 -1.55 3.29
CA ASN A 65 -22.90 -1.35 2.54
C ASN A 65 -23.79 -2.59 2.62
N ARG A 66 -23.20 -3.79 2.46
CA ARG A 66 -23.93 -5.05 2.57
C ARG A 66 -24.48 -5.29 3.97
N THR A 67 -23.73 -4.92 5.00
CA THR A 67 -24.20 -5.01 6.40
C THR A 67 -25.43 -4.13 6.62
N ILE A 68 -25.44 -2.92 6.05
CA ILE A 68 -26.61 -2.03 6.09
C ILE A 68 -27.79 -2.65 5.33
N GLU A 69 -27.57 -3.21 4.13
CA GLU A 69 -28.63 -3.86 3.36
C GLU A 69 -29.24 -5.06 4.10
N LEU A 70 -28.42 -5.86 4.77
CA LEU A 70 -28.84 -7.03 5.55
C LEU A 70 -29.67 -6.67 6.79
N MET A 71 -29.73 -5.39 7.18
CA MET A 71 -30.72 -4.95 8.19
C MET A 71 -32.16 -5.05 7.67
N THR A 72 -32.35 -5.07 6.36
CA THR A 72 -33.68 -5.09 5.71
C THR A 72 -33.90 -6.29 4.79
N LYS A 73 -32.83 -6.98 4.38
CA LYS A 73 -32.84 -8.09 3.43
C LYS A 73 -32.29 -9.37 4.06
N ILE A 74 -32.76 -10.52 3.58
CA ILE A 74 -32.27 -11.83 4.00
C ILE A 74 -30.98 -12.18 3.22
N ARG A 75 -30.00 -12.73 3.93
CA ARG A 75 -28.76 -13.25 3.34
C ARG A 75 -29.04 -14.54 2.56
N THR A 76 -28.61 -14.60 1.29
CA THR A 76 -28.80 -15.75 0.40
C THR A 76 -27.50 -16.54 0.20
N GLU A 77 -27.56 -17.73 -0.39
CA GLU A 77 -26.35 -18.51 -0.75
C GLU A 77 -25.42 -17.74 -1.69
N ARG A 78 -25.98 -17.06 -2.69
CA ARG A 78 -25.22 -16.19 -3.60
C ARG A 78 -24.48 -15.06 -2.87
N SER A 79 -25.04 -14.58 -1.75
CA SER A 79 -24.37 -13.61 -0.87
C SER A 79 -23.07 -14.17 -0.31
N VAL A 80 -23.09 -15.44 0.10
CA VAL A 80 -21.95 -16.14 0.67
C VAL A 80 -20.85 -16.34 -0.37
N GLU A 81 -21.21 -16.75 -1.59
CA GLU A 81 -20.25 -16.94 -2.68
C GLU A 81 -19.50 -15.65 -3.01
N VAL A 82 -20.20 -14.51 -3.05
CA VAL A 82 -19.59 -13.20 -3.31
C VAL A 82 -18.65 -12.79 -2.16
N GLU A 83 -19.06 -13.02 -0.92
CA GLU A 83 -18.21 -12.78 0.26
C GLU A 83 -16.95 -13.65 0.26
N MET A 84 -17.07 -14.91 -0.14
CA MET A 84 -15.94 -15.82 -0.31
C MET A 84 -14.98 -15.33 -1.39
N HIS A 85 -15.50 -14.84 -2.52
CA HIS A 85 -14.67 -14.27 -3.57
C HIS A 85 -13.87 -13.03 -3.10
N TYR A 86 -14.48 -12.14 -2.31
CA TYR A 86 -13.76 -11.00 -1.72
C TYR A 86 -12.65 -11.46 -0.77
N MET A 87 -12.95 -12.44 0.07
CA MET A 87 -12.02 -13.01 1.02
C MET A 87 -10.82 -13.67 0.32
N ASP A 88 -11.07 -14.54 -0.67
CA ASP A 88 -10.03 -15.23 -1.45
C ASP A 88 -9.11 -14.23 -2.16
N ASN A 89 -9.69 -13.16 -2.71
CA ASN A 89 -8.94 -12.07 -3.31
C ASN A 89 -8.06 -11.33 -2.29
N LEU A 90 -8.58 -10.97 -1.12
CA LEU A 90 -7.79 -10.35 -0.06
C LEU A 90 -6.68 -11.26 0.44
N GLU A 91 -6.97 -12.55 0.55
CA GLU A 91 -6.04 -13.59 0.94
C GLU A 91 -4.88 -13.74 -0.07
N ASP A 92 -5.14 -13.66 -1.38
CA ASP A 92 -4.11 -13.67 -2.42
C ASP A 92 -3.24 -12.42 -2.36
N LEU A 93 -3.85 -11.24 -2.22
CA LEU A 93 -3.12 -9.99 -2.12
C LEU A 93 -2.28 -9.92 -0.84
N ARG A 94 -2.77 -10.46 0.29
CA ARG A 94 -1.97 -10.61 1.51
C ARG A 94 -0.77 -11.50 1.29
N LEU A 95 -0.92 -12.60 0.54
CA LEU A 95 0.20 -13.49 0.20
C LEU A 95 1.29 -12.77 -0.61
N LEU A 96 0.92 -11.88 -1.54
CA LEU A 96 1.87 -11.05 -2.29
C LEU A 96 2.67 -10.10 -1.38
N VAL A 97 2.04 -9.53 -0.36
CA VAL A 97 2.75 -8.74 0.65
C VAL A 97 3.62 -9.64 1.52
N ALA A 98 3.09 -10.79 1.95
CA ALA A 98 3.75 -11.73 2.85
C ALA A 98 5.04 -12.31 2.25
N LYS A 99 5.07 -12.63 0.95
CA LYS A 99 6.27 -13.15 0.29
C LYS A 99 7.41 -12.12 0.29
N GLU A 100 7.12 -10.86 -0.02
CA GLU A 100 8.14 -9.83 -0.09
C GLU A 100 8.57 -9.40 1.32
N TYR A 101 7.62 -9.38 2.26
CA TYR A 101 7.92 -9.18 3.67
C TYR A 101 8.80 -10.30 4.24
N SER A 102 8.59 -11.56 3.83
CA SER A 102 9.44 -12.69 4.22
C SER A 102 10.89 -12.47 3.82
N ASN A 103 11.13 -11.91 2.63
CA ASN A 103 12.47 -11.54 2.19
C ASN A 103 13.10 -10.43 3.06
N LEU A 104 12.30 -9.43 3.44
CA LEU A 104 12.73 -8.37 4.36
C LEU A 104 13.12 -8.97 5.72
N ILE A 105 12.23 -9.72 6.38
CA ILE A 105 12.51 -10.25 7.72
C ILE A 105 13.68 -11.24 7.71
N ASN A 106 13.82 -12.08 6.69
CA ASN A 106 14.90 -13.07 6.63
C ASN A 106 16.25 -12.44 6.26
N GLY A 107 16.27 -11.17 5.86
CA GLY A 107 17.49 -10.52 5.36
C GLY A 107 17.96 -11.13 4.05
N SER A 108 17.04 -11.64 3.23
CA SER A 108 17.38 -12.30 1.96
C SER A 108 17.67 -11.29 0.85
N GLY A 109 18.52 -11.68 -0.11
CA GLY A 109 18.80 -10.89 -1.30
C GLY A 109 19.30 -9.47 -0.99
N GLU A 110 18.58 -8.46 -1.45
CA GLU A 110 18.96 -7.05 -1.30
C GLU A 110 18.87 -6.55 0.17
N PHE A 111 18.09 -7.23 1.02
CA PHE A 111 17.94 -6.89 2.43
C PHE A 111 19.08 -7.42 3.31
N ALA A 112 19.98 -8.26 2.79
CA ALA A 112 21.09 -8.84 3.55
C ALA A 112 21.99 -7.80 4.22
N LYS A 113 22.12 -6.61 3.63
CA LYS A 113 22.92 -5.50 4.18
C LYS A 113 22.27 -4.81 5.38
N PHE A 114 20.97 -5.03 5.60
CA PHE A 114 20.16 -4.37 6.63
C PHE A 114 19.84 -5.30 7.80
N HIS A 115 20.14 -6.59 7.67
CA HIS A 115 19.84 -7.60 8.68
C HIS A 115 21.12 -8.26 9.20
N HIS A 116 21.16 -8.51 10.50
CA HIS A 116 22.20 -9.33 11.11
C HIS A 116 21.93 -10.83 11.01
N MET A 117 20.75 -11.23 10.52
CA MET A 117 20.32 -12.61 10.36
C MET A 117 20.83 -13.20 9.03
N GLY A 118 21.09 -14.50 9.01
CA GLY A 118 21.57 -15.25 7.86
C GLY A 118 21.51 -16.75 8.14
N PRO A 119 21.74 -17.61 7.12
CA PRO A 119 21.56 -19.07 7.25
C PRO A 119 22.35 -19.72 8.40
N SER A 120 23.45 -19.06 8.82
CA SER A 120 24.36 -19.50 9.88
C SER A 120 24.35 -18.59 11.13
N LYS A 121 23.37 -17.68 11.27
CA LYS A 121 23.27 -16.73 12.39
C LYS A 121 21.94 -16.89 13.15
N LYS A 122 21.90 -16.47 14.41
CA LYS A 122 20.69 -16.54 15.26
C LYS A 122 19.51 -15.84 14.56
N MET A 123 18.38 -16.53 14.42
CA MET A 123 17.14 -16.02 13.79
C MET A 123 16.33 -15.06 14.67
N ARG A 124 17.00 -14.25 15.50
CA ARG A 124 16.34 -13.27 16.37
C ARG A 124 16.93 -11.90 16.07
N SER A 125 16.09 -10.93 15.73
CA SER A 125 16.44 -9.51 15.71
C SER A 125 16.88 -9.09 17.12
N MET A 126 18.18 -9.06 17.37
CA MET A 126 18.73 -8.71 18.69
C MET A 126 19.07 -7.22 18.81
N ASN A 127 18.93 -6.42 17.74
CA ASN A 127 19.42 -5.04 17.72
C ASN A 127 18.30 -4.00 17.83
N ARG A 128 18.41 -3.06 18.76
CA ARG A 128 17.53 -1.87 18.87
C ARG A 128 17.44 -1.10 17.54
N LYS A 129 18.50 -1.15 16.72
CA LYS A 129 18.56 -0.57 15.39
C LYS A 129 17.60 -1.24 14.40
N GLU A 130 17.47 -2.57 14.43
CA GLU A 130 16.57 -3.34 13.55
C GLU A 130 15.11 -3.08 13.92
N SER A 131 14.78 -3.05 15.22
CA SER A 131 13.44 -2.68 15.68
C SER A 131 13.07 -1.25 15.27
N PHE A 132 13.97 -0.28 15.45
CA PHE A 132 13.73 1.09 14.99
C PHE A 132 13.55 1.16 13.46
N LEU A 133 14.35 0.39 12.71
CA LEU A 133 14.26 0.32 11.26
C LEU A 133 12.88 -0.19 10.81
N PHE A 134 12.43 -1.29 11.40
CA PHE A 134 11.12 -1.88 11.11
C PHE A 134 9.99 -0.91 11.43
N GLU A 135 9.99 -0.31 12.63
CA GLU A 135 8.98 0.67 13.04
C GLU A 135 8.95 1.89 12.12
N THR A 136 10.13 2.33 11.66
CA THR A 136 10.23 3.45 10.73
C THR A 136 9.76 3.05 9.34
N PHE A 137 10.11 1.85 8.88
CA PHE A 137 9.64 1.30 7.60
C PHE A 137 8.11 1.24 7.57
N VAL A 138 7.46 0.61 8.55
CA VAL A 138 6.00 0.51 8.63
C VAL A 138 5.36 1.91 8.61
N ARG A 139 5.87 2.85 9.40
CA ARG A 139 5.36 4.23 9.42
C ARG A 139 5.48 4.94 8.07
N MET A 140 6.60 4.75 7.37
CA MET A 140 6.82 5.33 6.05
C MET A 140 5.91 4.67 5.01
N SER A 141 5.74 3.35 5.07
CA SER A 141 4.84 2.61 4.19
C SER A 141 3.40 3.10 4.32
N ILE A 142 2.89 3.30 5.54
CA ILE A 142 1.55 3.86 5.77
C ILE A 142 1.39 5.22 5.09
N GLN A 143 2.38 6.12 5.24
CA GLN A 143 2.34 7.43 4.59
C GLN A 143 2.41 7.33 3.06
N ILE A 144 3.21 6.41 2.52
CA ILE A 144 3.30 6.16 1.08
C ILE A 144 1.96 5.66 0.54
N ILE A 145 1.36 4.66 1.19
CA ILE A 145 0.06 4.10 0.83
C ILE A 145 -1.01 5.18 0.89
N TRP A 146 -1.08 5.93 1.98
CA TRP A 146 -2.07 7.00 2.14
C TRP A 146 -1.98 8.05 1.03
N ILE A 147 -0.79 8.48 0.64
CA ILE A 147 -0.63 9.41 -0.49
C ILE A 147 -0.99 8.74 -1.81
N ALA A 148 -0.53 7.51 -2.05
CA ALA A 148 -0.85 6.76 -3.26
C ALA A 148 -2.37 6.56 -3.43
N LEU A 149 -3.10 6.40 -2.33
CA LEU A 149 -4.56 6.25 -2.30
C LEU A 149 -5.31 7.58 -2.12
N GLY A 150 -4.69 8.70 -2.50
CA GLY A 150 -5.38 9.99 -2.58
C GLY A 150 -5.67 10.67 -1.26
N ARG A 151 -4.91 10.33 -0.22
CA ARG A 151 -5.02 10.91 1.11
C ARG A 151 -6.37 10.68 1.78
N LYS A 152 -7.02 9.57 1.47
CA LYS A 152 -8.29 9.13 2.09
C LYS A 152 -8.04 7.98 3.07
N SER A 153 -8.98 7.79 4.01
CA SER A 153 -9.03 6.64 4.93
C SER A 153 -7.72 6.35 5.69
N PHE A 154 -7.04 7.39 6.20
CA PHE A 154 -5.75 7.24 6.90
C PHE A 154 -5.83 6.25 8.07
N ASP A 155 -6.84 6.41 8.93
CA ASP A 155 -6.98 5.60 10.13
C ASP A 155 -7.20 4.12 9.79
N GLU A 156 -8.02 3.83 8.78
CA GLU A 156 -8.24 2.46 8.30
C GLU A 156 -6.96 1.84 7.71
N ILE A 157 -6.20 2.61 6.91
CA ILE A 157 -4.91 2.17 6.38
C ILE A 157 -3.92 1.89 7.52
N GLU A 158 -3.81 2.80 8.49
CA GLU A 158 -2.90 2.63 9.64
C GLU A 158 -3.26 1.38 10.45
N LEU A 159 -4.54 1.19 10.77
CA LEU A 159 -5.02 0.03 11.52
C LEU A 159 -4.78 -1.27 10.77
N GLU A 160 -5.09 -1.31 9.48
CA GLU A 160 -4.96 -2.53 8.68
C GLU A 160 -3.49 -2.91 8.47
N VAL A 161 -2.63 -1.95 8.11
CA VAL A 161 -1.20 -2.20 7.94
C VAL A 161 -0.58 -2.65 9.27
N HIS A 162 -0.95 -2.04 10.39
CA HIS A 162 -0.49 -2.50 11.70
C HIS A 162 -0.97 -3.91 12.03
N ARG A 163 -2.23 -4.26 11.73
CA ARG A 163 -2.79 -5.60 11.93
C ARG A 163 -2.03 -6.67 11.15
N MET A 164 -1.60 -6.36 9.92
CA MET A 164 -0.79 -7.29 9.12
C MET A 164 0.59 -7.51 9.74
N PHE A 165 1.29 -6.42 10.08
CA PHE A 165 2.69 -6.48 10.46
C PHE A 165 2.93 -6.77 11.95
N LYS A 166 1.98 -6.48 12.82
CA LYS A 166 2.13 -6.58 14.28
C LYS A 166 1.03 -7.45 14.87
N SER A 167 1.40 -8.26 15.87
CA SER A 167 0.40 -8.95 16.67
C SER A 167 -0.41 -7.95 17.51
N ASP A 168 -1.59 -8.38 17.96
CA ASP A 168 -2.50 -7.58 18.80
C ASP A 168 -1.77 -6.93 20.00
N LEU A 169 -0.78 -7.62 20.58
CA LEU A 169 0.00 -7.10 21.70
C LEU A 169 0.88 -5.89 21.32
N PHE A 170 1.41 -5.87 20.10
CA PHE A 170 2.30 -4.82 19.60
C PHE A 170 1.59 -3.82 18.67
N ASN A 171 0.29 -3.98 18.46
CA ASN A 171 -0.53 -3.10 17.63
C ASN A 171 -0.84 -1.77 18.34
N SER A 172 0.14 -0.88 18.37
CA SER A 172 -0.01 0.44 19.00
C SER A 172 -1.03 1.36 18.32
N ALA A 173 -1.45 1.10 17.08
CA ALA A 173 -2.49 1.88 16.43
C ALA A 173 -3.85 1.59 17.07
N GLU A 174 -4.17 0.32 17.29
CA GLU A 174 -5.40 -0.13 17.96
C GLU A 174 -5.46 0.33 19.42
N HIS A 175 -4.36 0.19 20.17
CA HIS A 175 -4.30 0.61 21.58
C HIS A 175 -4.48 2.13 21.80
N LYS A 176 -4.26 2.95 20.76
CA LYS A 176 -4.48 4.41 20.84
C LYS A 176 -5.95 4.80 20.67
N LEU A 177 -6.81 3.89 20.23
CA LEU A 177 -8.23 4.16 20.04
C LEU A 177 -8.94 4.16 21.40
N THR A 178 -9.07 5.34 21.99
CA THR A 178 -9.82 5.56 23.25
C THR A 178 -11.12 6.31 23.00
N GLY A 179 -12.15 6.03 23.81
CA GLY A 179 -13.45 6.73 23.77
C GLY A 179 -14.20 6.57 22.44
N ASP A 180 -14.62 7.70 21.86
CA ASP A 180 -15.45 7.81 20.65
C ASP A 180 -14.76 7.34 19.36
N LYS A 181 -13.45 7.06 19.40
CA LYS A 181 -12.67 6.51 18.28
C LYS A 181 -12.60 4.98 18.27
N LYS A 182 -13.36 4.29 19.13
CA LYS A 182 -13.42 2.83 19.10
C LYS A 182 -13.91 2.36 17.73
N ILE A 183 -13.20 1.38 17.16
CA ILE A 183 -13.60 0.70 15.94
C ILE A 183 -15.05 0.22 16.15
N VAL A 184 -15.94 0.64 15.24
CA VAL A 184 -17.31 0.11 15.21
C VAL A 184 -17.19 -1.42 15.12
N PRO A 185 -17.80 -2.18 16.05
CA PRO A 185 -17.68 -3.63 16.04
C PRO A 185 -18.17 -4.17 14.70
N ARG A 186 -17.26 -4.77 13.93
CA ARG A 186 -17.59 -5.44 12.67
C ARG A 186 -18.39 -6.70 12.95
N THR A 187 -19.29 -7.04 12.04
CA THR A 187 -20.02 -8.31 12.14
C THR A 187 -19.03 -9.49 12.03
N PRO A 188 -19.34 -10.66 12.59
CA PRO A 188 -18.48 -11.84 12.46
C PRO A 188 -18.18 -12.20 11.00
N HIS A 189 -19.15 -12.02 10.11
CA HIS A 189 -19.00 -12.29 8.68
C HIS A 189 -18.08 -11.28 7.98
N GLU A 190 -18.27 -9.98 8.22
CA GLU A 190 -17.38 -8.95 7.71
C GLU A 190 -15.94 -9.18 8.19
N ARG A 191 -15.78 -9.51 9.47
CA ARG A 191 -14.47 -9.85 10.04
C ARG A 191 -13.86 -11.07 9.34
N GLN A 192 -14.64 -12.11 9.07
CA GLN A 192 -14.17 -13.30 8.37
C GLN A 192 -13.67 -12.95 6.96
N VAL A 193 -14.41 -12.13 6.20
CA VAL A 193 -14.02 -11.72 4.84
C VAL A 193 -12.73 -10.89 4.85
N LEU A 194 -12.65 -9.89 5.72
CA LEU A 194 -11.51 -8.96 5.75
C LEU A 194 -10.22 -9.63 6.27
N ILE A 195 -10.36 -10.52 7.25
CA ILE A 195 -9.22 -11.16 7.92
C ILE A 195 -8.80 -12.47 7.24
N GLY A 196 -9.73 -13.24 6.70
CA GLY A 196 -9.50 -14.57 6.13
C GLY A 196 -9.24 -15.67 7.17
N HIS A 197 -8.77 -16.82 6.67
CA HIS A 197 -8.66 -18.08 7.41
C HIS A 197 -7.27 -18.37 7.98
N CYS A 198 -6.26 -17.65 7.47
CA CYS A 198 -4.85 -17.99 7.65
C CYS A 198 -4.24 -17.46 8.93
N ILE A 199 -4.98 -16.72 9.76
CA ILE A 199 -4.46 -16.30 11.08
C ILE A 199 -4.43 -17.52 12.02
N VAL A 200 -3.24 -17.99 12.33
CA VAL A 200 -3.02 -19.09 13.28
C VAL A 200 -2.60 -18.50 14.62
N LYS A 201 -3.45 -18.61 15.64
CA LYS A 201 -3.07 -18.31 17.02
C LYS A 201 -2.33 -19.52 17.61
N LYS A 202 -1.01 -19.61 17.40
CA LYS A 202 -0.20 -20.72 17.94
C LYS A 202 -0.04 -20.66 19.46
N TYR A 203 -0.02 -19.45 20.02
CA TYR A 203 0.21 -19.21 21.45
C TYR A 203 -0.80 -18.21 22.00
N LYS A 204 -1.00 -18.22 23.33
CA LYS A 204 -1.83 -17.19 24.01
C LYS A 204 -1.29 -15.78 23.81
N VAL A 205 0.02 -15.65 23.65
CA VAL A 205 0.72 -14.42 23.31
C VAL A 205 1.53 -14.68 22.05
N ASP A 206 1.07 -14.15 20.92
CA ASP A 206 1.83 -14.21 19.68
C ASP A 206 2.75 -12.99 19.59
N MET A 207 4.05 -13.24 19.39
CA MET A 207 5.05 -12.20 19.19
C MET A 207 5.43 -12.04 17.71
N MET A 208 4.93 -12.94 16.84
CA MET A 208 5.24 -12.94 15.42
C MET A 208 4.25 -12.07 14.64
N SER A 209 4.69 -11.61 13.48
CA SER A 209 3.82 -10.90 12.54
C SER A 209 2.76 -11.85 11.99
N PRO A 210 1.44 -11.51 12.10
CA PRO A 210 0.37 -12.35 11.59
C PRO A 210 0.46 -12.63 10.08
N LEU A 211 1.01 -11.69 9.31
CA LEU A 211 1.16 -11.78 7.85
C LEU A 211 1.96 -13.00 7.40
N ILE A 212 2.92 -13.48 8.19
CA ILE A 212 3.75 -14.64 7.83
C ILE A 212 2.95 -15.95 7.78
N ASN A 213 1.80 -15.98 8.46
CA ASN A 213 0.94 -17.16 8.40
C ASN A 213 0.32 -17.38 7.00
N GLU A 214 0.20 -16.33 6.17
CA GLU A 214 -0.28 -16.45 4.79
C GLU A 214 0.60 -17.35 3.94
N VAL A 215 1.92 -17.25 4.12
CA VAL A 215 2.90 -18.05 3.37
C VAL A 215 2.77 -19.54 3.67
N HIS A 216 2.33 -19.88 4.88
CA HIS A 216 2.26 -21.25 5.39
C HIS A 216 0.81 -21.73 5.58
N CYS A 217 -0.14 -21.10 4.91
CA CYS A 217 -1.55 -21.35 5.14
C CYS A 217 -2.01 -22.66 4.50
N SER A 218 -2.09 -23.73 5.31
CA SER A 218 -2.52 -25.06 4.85
C SER A 218 -4.01 -25.17 4.49
N LYS A 219 -4.81 -24.16 4.84
CA LYS A 219 -6.27 -24.15 4.58
C LYS A 219 -6.61 -23.70 3.15
N ARG A 220 -5.63 -23.27 2.37
CA ARG A 220 -5.81 -22.69 1.04
C ARG A 220 -5.09 -23.51 -0.01
N ASN A 221 -5.70 -23.61 -1.18
CA ASN A 221 -4.99 -24.02 -2.39
C ASN A 221 -4.27 -22.78 -2.95
N ILE A 222 -2.96 -22.71 -2.72
CA ILE A 222 -2.11 -21.59 -3.13
C ILE A 222 -1.45 -21.95 -4.46
N ASP A 223 -1.63 -21.10 -5.48
CA ASP A 223 -0.80 -21.18 -6.67
C ASP A 223 0.64 -20.74 -6.32
N HIS A 224 1.57 -21.69 -6.31
CA HIS A 224 2.95 -21.43 -5.93
C HIS A 224 3.69 -20.46 -6.87
N ARG A 225 3.19 -20.23 -8.09
CA ARG A 225 3.73 -19.19 -8.99
C ARG A 225 3.60 -17.79 -8.40
N MET A 226 2.64 -17.57 -7.49
CA MET A 226 2.48 -16.32 -6.76
C MET A 226 3.77 -15.88 -6.05
N PHE A 227 4.55 -16.83 -5.54
CA PHE A 227 5.82 -16.55 -4.87
C PHE A 227 6.86 -15.94 -5.82
N GLY A 228 6.87 -16.32 -7.09
CA GLY A 228 7.82 -15.81 -8.08
C GLY A 228 7.40 -14.52 -8.81
N LEU A 229 6.12 -14.11 -8.75
CA LEU A 229 5.64 -12.96 -9.53
C LEU A 229 6.50 -11.70 -9.35
N GLY A 230 6.91 -11.10 -10.47
CA GLY A 230 7.76 -9.91 -10.50
C GLY A 230 9.26 -10.17 -10.23
N ILE A 231 9.66 -11.44 -10.13
CA ILE A 231 11.06 -11.87 -10.01
C ILE A 231 11.36 -12.96 -11.05
N VAL A 232 10.57 -14.03 -11.07
CA VAL A 232 10.71 -15.19 -11.96
C VAL A 232 9.92 -14.96 -13.24
N GLN A 233 10.51 -15.29 -14.38
CA GLN A 233 9.81 -15.27 -15.67
C GLN A 233 9.09 -16.60 -15.85
N TYR A 234 7.77 -16.57 -15.71
CA TYR A 234 6.94 -17.73 -15.98
C TYR A 234 6.56 -17.77 -17.46
N PRO A 235 6.68 -18.93 -18.13
CA PRO A 235 6.35 -19.05 -19.55
C PRO A 235 4.86 -18.84 -19.83
N ARG A 236 4.00 -19.25 -18.88
CA ARG A 236 2.55 -19.06 -18.94
C ARG A 236 2.02 -18.71 -17.55
N LEU A 237 1.37 -17.55 -17.47
CA LEU A 237 0.63 -17.10 -16.30
C LEU A 237 -0.86 -17.05 -16.66
N SER A 238 -1.73 -17.40 -15.71
CA SER A 238 -3.16 -17.17 -15.87
C SER A 238 -3.45 -15.67 -15.97
N SER A 239 -4.61 -15.30 -16.53
CA SER A 239 -5.04 -13.90 -16.63
C SER A 239 -4.99 -13.17 -15.28
N ARG A 240 -5.34 -13.88 -14.20
CA ARG A 240 -5.27 -13.39 -12.82
C ARG A 240 -3.85 -13.11 -12.36
N LEU A 241 -2.93 -14.08 -12.54
CA LEU A 241 -1.54 -13.91 -12.13
C LEU A 241 -0.83 -12.85 -12.97
N THR A 242 -1.18 -12.75 -14.25
CA THR A 242 -0.67 -11.71 -15.16
C THR A 242 -1.08 -10.32 -14.67
N TYR A 243 -2.36 -10.14 -14.31
CA TYR A 243 -2.85 -8.88 -13.72
C TYR A 243 -2.09 -8.51 -12.44
N MET A 244 -1.90 -9.48 -11.53
CA MET A 244 -1.15 -9.28 -10.29
C MET A 244 0.32 -8.95 -10.54
N GLU A 245 0.99 -9.65 -11.46
CA GLU A 245 2.38 -9.37 -11.84
C GLU A 245 2.52 -7.97 -12.41
N CYS A 246 1.62 -7.57 -13.30
CA CYS A 246 1.63 -6.26 -13.91
C CYS A 246 1.43 -5.16 -12.84
N ALA A 247 0.52 -5.34 -11.88
CA ALA A 247 0.38 -4.42 -10.76
C ALA A 247 1.68 -4.28 -9.93
N LEU A 248 2.44 -5.36 -9.76
CA LEU A 248 3.68 -5.37 -8.97
C LEU A 248 4.89 -4.79 -9.73
N SER A 249 5.03 -5.06 -11.03
CA SER A 249 6.29 -4.84 -11.75
C SER A 249 6.20 -3.91 -12.96
N MET A 250 5.01 -3.67 -13.51
CA MET A 250 4.85 -2.88 -14.73
C MET A 250 5.28 -1.41 -14.52
N PRO A 251 5.96 -0.78 -15.48
CA PRO A 251 6.21 0.66 -15.44
C PRO A 251 4.92 1.47 -15.30
N GLU A 252 4.93 2.51 -14.47
CA GLU A 252 3.72 3.27 -14.13
C GLU A 252 3.03 3.88 -15.36
N ASN A 253 3.79 4.24 -16.40
CA ASN A 253 3.25 4.81 -17.64
C ASN A 253 2.40 3.82 -18.46
N LEU A 254 2.50 2.53 -18.20
CA LEU A 254 1.73 1.48 -18.91
C LEU A 254 0.52 0.98 -18.09
N LEU A 255 0.37 1.39 -16.83
CA LEU A 255 -0.71 0.92 -15.96
C LEU A 255 -2.09 1.32 -16.50
N GLN A 256 -2.25 2.58 -16.90
CA GLN A 256 -3.52 3.08 -17.41
C GLN A 256 -3.92 2.41 -18.73
N GLN A 257 -2.95 2.13 -19.61
CA GLN A 257 -3.17 1.44 -20.90
C GLN A 257 -3.57 -0.03 -20.68
N SER A 258 -3.04 -0.66 -19.63
CA SER A 258 -3.34 -2.06 -19.27
C SER A 258 -4.58 -2.21 -18.38
N HIS A 259 -5.35 -1.14 -18.16
CA HIS A 259 -6.51 -1.11 -17.26
C HIS A 259 -6.21 -1.54 -15.81
N ILE A 260 -4.98 -1.32 -15.33
CA ILE A 260 -4.57 -1.64 -13.97
C ILE A 260 -4.65 -0.38 -13.10
N SER A 261 -5.41 -0.47 -12.01
CA SER A 261 -5.54 0.61 -11.03
C SER A 261 -4.64 0.37 -9.82
N LEU A 262 -3.78 1.35 -9.51
CA LEU A 262 -2.93 1.33 -8.32
C LEU A 262 -2.87 2.72 -7.68
N GLY A 263 -4.00 3.17 -7.15
CA GLY A 263 -4.19 4.49 -6.60
C GLY A 263 -3.95 5.57 -7.68
N ILE A 264 -3.16 6.58 -7.34
CA ILE A 264 -2.74 7.63 -8.28
C ILE A 264 -1.61 7.22 -9.21
N LEU A 265 -0.99 6.05 -9.01
CA LEU A 265 0.16 5.65 -9.81
C LEU A 265 -0.26 5.43 -11.27
N GLY A 266 0.52 5.96 -12.20
CA GLY A 266 0.23 5.92 -13.63
C GLY A 266 -0.75 6.99 -14.13
N LEU A 267 -1.41 7.75 -13.23
CA LEU A 267 -2.24 8.88 -13.64
C LEU A 267 -1.39 10.07 -14.10
N ALA A 268 -1.91 10.88 -15.02
CA ALA A 268 -1.22 12.06 -15.54
C ALA A 268 -0.74 12.98 -14.41
N ARG A 269 0.57 13.27 -14.38
CA ARG A 269 1.24 14.09 -13.36
C ARG A 269 0.65 15.49 -13.30
N ALA A 270 0.19 16.03 -14.43
CA ALA A 270 -0.42 17.36 -14.54
C ALA A 270 -1.72 17.54 -13.72
N ARG A 271 -2.38 16.44 -13.31
CA ARG A 271 -3.57 16.47 -12.45
C ARG A 271 -3.26 16.82 -11.00
N PHE A 272 -1.99 16.80 -10.59
CA PHE A 272 -1.60 16.89 -9.19
C PHE A 272 -0.66 18.06 -8.92
N ASP A 273 -0.73 18.63 -7.72
CA ASP A 273 0.22 19.63 -7.25
C ASP A 273 1.59 19.00 -6.90
N ILE A 274 2.52 19.80 -6.37
CA ILE A 274 3.84 19.32 -5.95
C ILE A 274 3.80 18.31 -4.78
N LEU A 275 2.73 18.33 -3.97
CA LEU A 275 2.51 17.41 -2.85
C LEU A 275 1.59 16.24 -3.22
N LEU A 276 1.32 16.04 -4.51
CA LEU A 276 0.44 15.01 -5.06
C LEU A 276 -1.00 15.12 -4.54
N ARG A 277 -1.50 16.35 -4.39
CA ARG A 277 -2.93 16.63 -4.18
C ARG A 277 -3.58 16.94 -5.52
N GLU A 278 -4.79 16.42 -5.74
CA GLU A 278 -5.52 16.67 -6.98
C GLU A 278 -5.84 18.16 -7.13
N VAL A 279 -5.50 18.73 -8.28
CA VAL A 279 -5.82 20.12 -8.62
C VAL A 279 -7.16 20.10 -9.35
N CYS A 280 -8.22 20.55 -8.70
CA CYS A 280 -9.47 20.83 -9.39
C CYS A 280 -9.23 21.95 -10.41
N ARG A 281 -9.16 21.60 -11.70
CA ARG A 281 -9.36 22.59 -12.76
C ARG A 281 -10.85 22.84 -12.80
N GLU A 282 -11.30 24.02 -12.37
CA GLU A 282 -12.62 24.47 -12.78
C GLU A 282 -12.63 24.50 -14.32
N PRO A 283 -13.66 23.97 -14.99
CA PRO A 283 -13.79 24.17 -16.43
C PRO A 283 -13.78 25.68 -16.67
N GLU A 284 -12.91 26.15 -17.56
CA GLU A 284 -12.79 27.57 -17.89
C GLU A 284 -14.18 28.09 -18.26
N ALA A 285 -14.82 28.79 -17.33
CA ALA A 285 -16.05 29.50 -17.59
C ALA A 285 -15.70 30.58 -18.61
N SER A 286 -16.15 30.39 -19.83
CA SER A 286 -16.15 31.38 -20.90
C SER A 286 -16.55 32.73 -20.33
N SER A 287 -15.63 33.68 -20.44
CA SER A 287 -15.76 35.05 -19.97
C SER A 287 -17.07 35.66 -20.47
N SER A 288 -18.01 35.90 -19.56
CA SER A 288 -19.05 36.90 -19.77
C SER A 288 -19.02 37.87 -18.59
N ASN A 289 -18.76 39.13 -18.94
CA ASN A 289 -18.78 40.27 -18.06
C ASN A 289 -20.11 40.37 -17.30
N LEU A 290 -20.07 40.74 -16.02
CA LEU A 290 -20.99 41.74 -15.43
C LEU A 290 -20.45 42.27 -14.11
N ASN A 291 -20.57 43.60 -14.00
CA ASN A 291 -19.99 44.50 -13.01
C ASN A 291 -20.77 44.58 -11.70
N LYS A 292 -20.06 45.00 -10.63
CA LYS A 292 -20.50 45.73 -9.41
C LYS A 292 -21.47 44.96 -8.48
N SER A 293 -21.38 45.02 -7.15
CA SER A 293 -20.95 46.07 -6.24
C SER A 293 -20.66 45.48 -4.84
N SER A 294 -19.91 46.23 -4.04
CA SER A 294 -19.62 45.97 -2.63
C SER A 294 -20.85 46.16 -1.74
N SER A 295 -21.13 45.20 -0.86
CA SER A 295 -21.78 45.49 0.42
C SER A 295 -21.41 44.44 1.47
N ARG A 296 -20.90 44.95 2.58
CA ARG A 296 -20.51 44.24 3.80
C ARG A 296 -21.77 43.96 4.61
N SER A 297 -22.08 42.69 4.89
CA SER A 297 -23.05 42.35 5.93
C SER A 297 -22.71 41.02 6.61
N THR A 298 -22.81 41.10 7.92
CA THR A 298 -22.52 40.14 8.97
C THR A 298 -23.48 38.96 9.07
N LYS A 299 -22.92 37.86 9.60
CA LYS A 299 -23.53 36.76 10.38
C LYS A 299 -24.23 35.60 9.64
N SER A 300 -23.97 34.44 10.24
CA SER A 300 -24.63 33.13 10.13
C SER A 300 -24.55 32.39 8.79
N ALA A 301 -23.70 31.36 8.75
CA ALA A 301 -24.00 30.18 7.97
C ALA A 301 -23.36 28.95 8.64
N THR A 302 -24.24 28.15 9.26
CA THR A 302 -24.16 26.70 9.34
C THR A 302 -23.31 26.11 8.20
N SER A 303 -22.08 25.70 8.53
CA SER A 303 -21.18 25.04 7.59
C SER A 303 -21.58 23.58 7.42
N ARG A 304 -22.58 23.39 6.57
CA ARG A 304 -22.66 22.35 5.53
C ARG A 304 -21.83 21.09 5.81
N LYS A 305 -22.53 20.05 6.29
CA LYS A 305 -22.28 18.67 5.86
C LYS A 305 -22.37 18.66 4.33
N LYS A 306 -21.24 18.88 3.65
CA LYS A 306 -21.14 18.68 2.20
C LYS A 306 -21.17 17.17 1.99
N SER A 307 -22.34 16.67 1.66
CA SER A 307 -22.57 15.32 1.18
C SER A 307 -21.51 14.97 0.14
N THR A 308 -20.70 13.96 0.43
CA THR A 308 -19.66 13.40 -0.43
C THR A 308 -20.21 12.61 -1.62
N LEU A 309 -21.53 12.64 -1.87
CA LEU A 309 -22.12 12.09 -3.08
C LEU A 309 -21.90 13.06 -4.24
N GLY A 310 -20.91 12.79 -5.10
CA GLY A 310 -20.83 13.42 -6.42
C GLY A 310 -19.44 13.78 -6.95
N GLN A 311 -18.36 13.60 -6.17
CA GLN A 311 -17.02 13.67 -6.78
C GLN A 311 -16.68 12.31 -7.39
N ALA A 312 -16.38 12.30 -8.68
CA ALA A 312 -15.88 11.13 -9.37
C ALA A 312 -14.69 10.54 -8.60
N PRO A 313 -14.59 9.20 -8.49
CA PRO A 313 -13.48 8.57 -7.79
C PRO A 313 -12.16 8.94 -8.48
N MET A 314 -11.17 9.32 -7.69
CA MET A 314 -9.89 9.86 -8.18
C MET A 314 -9.11 8.83 -9.04
N TYR A 315 -9.32 7.54 -8.76
CA TYR A 315 -8.82 6.38 -9.47
C TYR A 315 -9.90 5.29 -9.54
N SER A 316 -9.81 4.37 -10.50
CA SER A 316 -10.77 3.28 -10.70
C SER A 316 -10.66 2.19 -9.62
N SER A 317 -11.74 1.42 -9.44
CA SER A 317 -11.71 0.25 -8.57
C SER A 317 -10.77 -0.83 -9.10
N ILE A 318 -10.30 -1.73 -8.23
CA ILE A 318 -9.55 -2.91 -8.67
C ILE A 318 -10.56 -3.99 -9.01
N GLU A 319 -10.46 -4.52 -10.23
CA GLU A 319 -11.25 -5.66 -10.69
C GLU A 319 -10.29 -6.81 -10.95
N LEU A 320 -10.14 -7.70 -9.97
CA LEU A 320 -9.29 -8.86 -10.13
C LEU A 320 -9.96 -9.87 -11.06
N PRO A 321 -9.25 -10.40 -12.09
CA PRO A 321 -9.76 -11.49 -12.88
C PRO A 321 -10.15 -12.67 -11.99
N PRO A 322 -11.29 -13.34 -12.26
CA PRO A 322 -11.74 -14.47 -11.48
C PRO A 322 -10.70 -15.61 -11.55
N ARG A 323 -10.73 -16.48 -10.54
CA ARG A 323 -10.07 -17.78 -10.62
C ARG A 323 -10.77 -18.60 -11.70
N GLY A 324 -10.05 -18.92 -12.77
CA GLY A 324 -10.60 -19.54 -13.99
C GLY A 324 -9.99 -20.91 -14.28
N SER A 325 -10.51 -21.59 -15.31
CA SER A 325 -9.95 -22.84 -15.86
C SER A 325 -8.45 -22.75 -16.13
N ASP A 326 -8.02 -21.59 -16.62
CA ASP A 326 -6.65 -21.29 -17.05
C ASP A 326 -5.65 -21.25 -15.88
N GLU A 327 -6.12 -21.31 -14.63
CA GLU A 327 -5.27 -21.40 -13.43
C GLU A 327 -4.54 -22.76 -13.36
N TYR A 328 -5.14 -23.81 -13.92
CA TYR A 328 -4.61 -25.18 -13.91
C TYR A 328 -4.11 -25.67 -15.27
N ASP A 329 -4.20 -24.86 -16.32
CA ASP A 329 -3.69 -25.24 -17.64
C ASP A 329 -2.16 -25.33 -17.62
N GLU A 330 -1.67 -26.56 -17.79
CA GLU A 330 -0.26 -26.95 -17.97
C GLU A 330 0.71 -26.26 -17.00
N LEU A 331 0.70 -26.69 -15.73
CA LEU A 331 1.80 -26.39 -14.82
C LEU A 331 3.12 -26.83 -15.48
N PRO A 332 4.15 -25.96 -15.51
CA PRO A 332 5.45 -26.34 -16.03
C PRO A 332 5.95 -27.60 -15.34
N SER A 333 6.51 -28.55 -16.10
CA SER A 333 7.09 -29.77 -15.55
C SER A 333 8.27 -29.49 -14.62
N GLU A 334 8.91 -28.33 -14.78
CA GLU A 334 10.04 -27.86 -13.99
C GLU A 334 9.86 -26.40 -13.56
N PHE A 335 10.50 -26.03 -12.44
CA PHE A 335 10.48 -24.65 -11.96
C PHE A 335 11.31 -23.75 -12.90
N PRO A 336 10.75 -22.63 -13.40
CA PRO A 336 11.50 -21.74 -14.30
C PRO A 336 12.76 -21.19 -13.64
N THR A 337 13.88 -21.26 -14.35
CA THR A 337 15.18 -20.75 -13.89
C THR A 337 15.43 -19.30 -14.30
N GLU A 338 14.71 -18.81 -15.31
CA GLU A 338 14.83 -17.45 -15.82
C GLU A 338 14.19 -16.43 -14.87
N SER A 339 14.88 -15.32 -14.66
CA SER A 339 14.43 -14.23 -13.79
C SER A 339 14.40 -12.93 -14.59
N TYR A 340 13.46 -12.05 -14.26
CA TYR A 340 13.40 -10.72 -14.85
C TYR A 340 14.70 -9.96 -14.58
N PRO A 341 15.13 -9.10 -15.53
CA PRO A 341 16.29 -8.25 -15.30
C PRO A 341 16.08 -7.43 -14.04
N ARG A 342 17.10 -7.39 -13.18
CA ARG A 342 17.03 -6.60 -11.94
C ARG A 342 16.82 -5.13 -12.31
N LYS A 343 15.67 -4.58 -11.91
CA LYS A 343 15.40 -3.15 -12.05
C LYS A 343 16.51 -2.37 -11.34
N PRO A 344 17.23 -1.47 -12.03
CA PRO A 344 18.29 -0.71 -11.40
C PRO A 344 17.70 0.22 -10.35
N CYS A 345 18.41 0.37 -9.23
CA CYS A 345 18.07 1.40 -8.24
C CYS A 345 18.22 2.78 -8.89
N ASP A 346 17.28 3.70 -8.64
CA ASP A 346 17.46 5.11 -9.00
C ASP A 346 18.54 5.76 -8.12
N ASP A 347 19.78 5.51 -8.52
CA ASP A 347 21.01 5.96 -7.90
C ASP A 347 21.07 7.48 -7.81
N LYS A 348 20.53 8.17 -8.82
CA LYS A 348 20.54 9.63 -8.90
C LYS A 348 19.63 10.21 -7.81
N GLN A 349 18.42 9.68 -7.69
CA GLN A 349 17.46 10.15 -6.68
C GLN A 349 17.90 9.77 -5.26
N ARG A 350 18.44 8.55 -5.07
CA ARG A 350 19.03 8.13 -3.80
C ARG A 350 20.13 9.09 -3.33
N ARG A 351 21.10 9.39 -4.21
CA ARG A 351 22.21 10.31 -3.89
C ARG A 351 21.70 11.72 -3.58
N LYS A 352 20.67 12.19 -4.28
CA LYS A 352 20.06 13.52 -4.05
C LYS A 352 19.49 13.63 -2.63
N TRP A 353 18.80 12.59 -2.16
CA TRP A 353 18.26 12.52 -0.80
C TRP A 353 19.36 12.44 0.27
N LEU A 354 20.41 11.64 0.03
CA LEU A 354 21.56 11.58 0.93
C LEU A 354 22.25 12.94 1.08
N ARG A 355 22.46 13.68 -0.03
CA ARG A 355 23.01 15.04 0.02
C ARG A 355 22.09 16.03 0.72
N ARG A 356 20.76 15.90 0.58
CA ARG A 356 19.80 16.73 1.33
C ARG A 356 19.95 16.49 2.83
N TYR A 357 19.96 15.22 3.24
CA TYR A 357 20.11 14.86 4.64
C TYR A 357 21.40 15.46 5.25
N GLN A 358 22.53 15.31 4.55
CA GLN A 358 23.81 15.90 4.98
C GLN A 358 23.71 17.41 5.18
N ARG A 359 23.10 18.14 4.24
CA ARG A 359 22.91 19.60 4.36
C ARG A 359 22.05 19.98 5.57
N ILE A 360 20.97 19.25 5.83
CA ILE A 360 20.08 19.50 6.98
C ILE A 360 20.84 19.28 8.29
N VAL A 361 21.58 18.16 8.42
CA VAL A 361 22.35 17.83 9.62
C VAL A 361 23.45 18.85 9.87
N ASN A 362 24.18 19.26 8.83
CA ASN A 362 25.23 20.27 8.96
C ASN A 362 24.65 21.61 9.43
N LYS A 363 23.49 22.01 8.90
CA LYS A 363 22.79 23.22 9.37
C LYS A 363 22.41 23.12 10.85
N HIS A 364 21.87 21.98 11.30
CA HIS A 364 21.50 21.79 12.71
C HIS A 364 22.73 21.84 13.63
N ARG A 365 23.83 21.19 13.25
CA ARG A 365 25.09 21.23 14.01
C ARG A 365 25.61 22.66 14.17
N ALA A 366 25.58 23.45 13.10
CA ALA A 366 26.03 24.85 13.13
C ALA A 366 25.15 25.76 14.02
N HIS A 367 23.87 25.43 14.22
CA HIS A 367 22.96 26.18 15.10
C HIS A 367 23.04 25.72 16.57
N SER A 368 23.52 24.50 16.85
CA SER A 368 23.73 24.00 18.22
C SER A 368 25.12 24.32 18.79
N SER A 369 26.04 24.82 17.97
CA SER A 369 27.38 25.28 18.34
C SER A 369 27.47 26.80 18.54
N ARG A 370 26.34 27.50 18.51
CA ARG A 370 26.14 28.88 18.94
C ARG A 370 25.16 28.87 20.10
#